data_AF-A0A3D1BDZ5-F1
#
_entry.id   AF-A0A3D1BDZ5-F1
#
_cell.length_a   1.000
_cell.length_b   1.000
_cell.length_c   1.000
_cell.angle_alpha   90.00
_cell.angle_beta   90.00
_cell.angle_gamma   90.00
#
_symmetry.space_group_name_H-M   'P 1'
#
loop_
_entity.id
_entity.type
_entity.pdbx_description
1 polymer ?
#
loop_
_entity_poly.entity_id
_entity_poly.type
_entity_poly.pdbx_seq_one_letter_code
_entity_poly.pdbx_strand_id
1 'polypeptide(L)'
;MSQSSAAQDFVANVQVPQGAAAPLAQEGQEGMGVLPVPTRKSERWKYSPITAMLARPLGTAKAPEGWPADVEPNPVPGLDAYRIVLVNGHVVPEACDLPVA
;
A
#
# COMPACT_ATOMS: atom_id res chain seq x y z
N MET A 1 -10.02 10.05 -27.70
CA MET A 1 -9.10 9.65 -26.62
C MET A 1 -9.90 8.86 -25.61
N SER A 2 -9.75 7.54 -25.58
CA SER A 2 -10.44 6.69 -24.60
C SER A 2 -9.81 6.99 -23.24
N GLN A 3 -10.54 7.65 -22.33
CA GLN A 3 -10.01 7.87 -20.99
C GLN A 3 -9.91 6.50 -20.30
N SER A 4 -8.69 6.13 -19.92
CA SER A 4 -8.43 5.05 -18.97
C SER A 4 -9.27 5.31 -17.71
N SER A 5 -9.94 4.29 -17.19
CA SER A 5 -10.65 4.42 -15.91
C SER A 5 -9.63 4.48 -14.77
N ALA A 6 -9.93 5.17 -13.66
CA ALA A 6 -9.01 5.24 -12.52
C ALA A 6 -8.60 3.85 -11.98
N ALA A 7 -9.43 2.81 -12.19
CA ALA A 7 -9.07 1.43 -11.88
C ALA A 7 -8.00 0.87 -12.84
N GLN A 8 -8.10 1.16 -14.14
CA GLN A 8 -7.08 0.77 -15.12
C GLN A 8 -5.74 1.47 -14.84
N ASP A 9 -5.79 2.75 -14.47
CA ASP A 9 -4.58 3.50 -14.07
C ASP A 9 -3.95 2.91 -12.81
N PHE A 10 -4.74 2.51 -11.81
CA PHE A 10 -4.21 1.83 -10.62
C PHE A 10 -3.54 0.50 -11.00
N VAL A 11 -4.23 -0.35 -11.77
CA VAL A 11 -3.73 -1.67 -12.19
C VAL A 11 -2.44 -1.54 -12.98
N ALA A 12 -2.33 -0.54 -13.86
CA ALA A 12 -1.13 -0.33 -14.67
C ALA A 12 0.09 0.15 -13.86
N ASN A 13 -0.14 0.87 -12.76
CA ASN A 13 0.94 1.51 -11.99
C ASN A 13 1.32 0.77 -10.69
N VAL A 14 0.57 -0.26 -10.31
CA VAL A 14 0.87 -1.10 -9.14
C VAL A 14 1.54 -2.41 -9.56
N GLN A 15 2.75 -2.60 -9.08
CA GLN A 15 3.55 -3.80 -9.30
C GLN A 15 3.07 -4.95 -8.43
N VAL A 16 2.96 -6.14 -9.01
CA VAL A 16 2.70 -7.38 -8.26
C VAL A 16 3.94 -7.72 -7.43
N PRO A 17 3.79 -7.96 -6.11
CA PRO A 17 4.91 -8.38 -5.28
C PRO A 17 5.45 -9.73 -5.75
N GLN A 18 6.77 -9.89 -5.63
CA GLN A 18 7.43 -11.17 -5.88
C GLN A 18 7.32 -12.08 -4.64
N GLY A 19 7.52 -13.39 -4.83
CA GLY A 19 7.56 -14.36 -3.73
C GLY A 19 6.24 -15.10 -3.52
N ALA A 20 6.06 -15.66 -2.32
CA ALA A 20 4.99 -16.60 -2.03
C ALA A 20 3.57 -16.04 -2.21
N ALA A 21 3.40 -14.72 -2.05
CA ALA A 21 2.11 -14.04 -2.21
C ALA A 21 1.80 -13.62 -3.66
N ALA A 22 2.73 -13.81 -4.61
CA ALA A 22 2.56 -13.34 -5.99
C ALA A 22 1.27 -13.85 -6.66
N PRO A 23 0.87 -15.14 -6.53
CA PRO A 23 -0.38 -15.62 -7.14
C PRO A 23 -1.62 -14.92 -6.61
N LEU A 24 -1.70 -14.70 -5.29
CA LEU A 24 -2.82 -14.01 -4.65
C LEU A 24 -2.88 -12.53 -5.06
N ALA A 25 -1.73 -11.89 -5.18
CA ALA A 25 -1.68 -10.49 -5.59
C ALA A 25 -2.08 -10.31 -7.06
N GLN A 26 -1.74 -11.28 -7.93
CA GLN A 26 -2.20 -11.29 -9.32
C GLN A 26 -3.73 -11.44 -9.38
N GLU A 27 -4.31 -12.38 -8.63
CA GLU A 27 -5.77 -12.56 -8.55
C GLU A 27 -6.48 -11.27 -8.09
N GLY A 28 -5.92 -10.59 -7.07
CA GLY A 28 -6.43 -9.31 -6.59
C GLY A 28 -6.37 -8.19 -7.64
N GLN A 29 -5.30 -8.15 -8.44
CA GLN A 29 -5.13 -7.16 -9.51
C GLN A 29 -6.15 -7.39 -10.64
N GLU A 30 -6.35 -8.65 -11.04
CA GLU A 30 -7.36 -9.05 -12.04
C GLU A 30 -8.78 -8.67 -11.56
N GLY A 31 -9.10 -8.99 -10.31
CA GLY A 31 -10.38 -8.63 -9.70
C GLY A 31 -10.63 -7.11 -9.66
N MET A 32 -9.61 -6.32 -9.37
CA MET A 32 -9.74 -4.86 -9.31
C MET A 32 -9.94 -4.22 -10.69
N GLY A 33 -9.40 -4.80 -11.75
CA GLY A 33 -9.59 -4.32 -13.13
C GLY A 33 -11.03 -4.42 -13.63
N VAL A 34 -11.84 -5.31 -13.06
CA VAL A 34 -13.23 -5.53 -13.47
C VAL A 34 -14.27 -4.88 -12.55
N LEU A 35 -13.87 -4.44 -11.35
CA LEU A 35 -14.77 -3.77 -10.42
C LEU A 35 -15.03 -2.31 -10.82
N PRO A 36 -16.28 -1.82 -10.68
CA PRO A 36 -16.56 -0.42 -10.93
C PRO A 36 -15.90 0.47 -9.87
N VAL A 37 -15.30 1.57 -10.30
CA VAL A 37 -14.79 2.60 -9.39
C VAL A 37 -15.97 3.24 -8.65
N PRO A 38 -15.97 3.26 -7.30
CA PRO A 38 -17.10 3.78 -6.56
C PRO A 38 -17.24 5.30 -6.71
N THR A 39 -18.48 5.77 -6.64
CA THR A 39 -18.82 7.19 -6.71
C THR A 39 -19.70 7.57 -5.51
N ARG A 40 -20.06 8.85 -5.36
CA ARG A 40 -21.04 9.27 -4.33
C ARG A 40 -22.42 8.62 -4.48
N LYS A 41 -22.74 8.07 -5.67
CA LYS A 41 -23.98 7.30 -5.90
C LYS A 41 -23.89 5.88 -5.35
N SER A 42 -22.68 5.36 -5.13
CA SER A 42 -22.46 4.06 -4.49
C SER A 42 -22.81 4.19 -3.01
N GLU A 43 -23.80 3.43 -2.53
CA GLU A 43 -24.36 3.55 -1.17
C GLU A 43 -23.27 3.52 -0.08
N ARG A 44 -22.33 2.58 -0.18
CA ARG A 44 -21.20 2.42 0.77
C ARG A 44 -20.20 3.58 0.76
N TRP A 45 -20.23 4.44 -0.25
CA TRP A 45 -19.27 5.54 -0.46
C TRP A 45 -19.91 6.93 -0.41
N LYS A 46 -21.21 7.02 -0.11
CA LYS A 46 -21.97 8.28 -0.07
C LYS A 46 -21.30 9.36 0.79
N TYR A 47 -20.70 8.95 1.91
CA TYR A 47 -20.08 9.83 2.90
C TYR A 47 -18.55 9.76 2.93
N SER A 48 -17.92 8.99 2.02
CA SER A 48 -16.47 8.81 1.95
C SER A 48 -15.97 9.11 0.54
N PRO A 49 -15.99 10.37 0.07
CA PRO A 49 -15.65 10.69 -1.31
C PRO A 49 -14.15 10.45 -1.60
N ILE A 50 -13.86 9.58 -2.58
CA ILE A 50 -12.48 9.26 -3.00
C ILE A 50 -12.02 9.97 -4.28
N THR A 51 -12.86 10.82 -4.88
CA THR A 51 -12.57 11.46 -6.17
C THR A 51 -11.25 12.23 -6.18
N ALA A 52 -10.92 12.95 -5.09
CA ALA A 52 -9.65 13.68 -4.99
C ALA A 52 -8.43 12.76 -4.92
N MET A 53 -8.57 11.59 -4.29
CA MET A 53 -7.51 10.57 -4.24
C MET A 53 -7.27 9.96 -5.62
N LEU A 54 -8.35 9.61 -6.33
CA LEU A 54 -8.30 9.02 -7.67
C LEU A 54 -7.75 9.97 -8.74
N ALA A 55 -7.83 11.29 -8.52
CA ALA A 55 -7.27 12.29 -9.43
C ALA A 55 -5.73 12.41 -9.33
N ARG A 56 -5.10 11.74 -8.35
CA ARG A 56 -3.65 11.75 -8.19
C ARG A 56 -3.07 10.49 -8.84
N PRO A 57 -1.90 10.59 -9.52
CA PRO A 57 -1.19 9.40 -9.96
C PRO A 57 -0.79 8.58 -8.73
N LEU A 58 -1.08 7.29 -8.78
CA LEU A 58 -0.67 6.31 -7.78
C LEU A 58 0.37 5.38 -8.40
N GLY A 59 1.27 4.84 -7.59
CA GLY A 59 2.23 3.84 -8.03
C GLY A 59 2.86 3.11 -6.85
N THR A 60 3.49 1.97 -7.13
CA THR A 60 4.25 1.23 -6.12
C THR A 60 5.38 2.09 -5.57
N ALA A 61 5.41 2.24 -4.24
CA ALA A 61 6.46 2.95 -3.57
C ALA A 61 7.79 2.18 -3.70
N LYS A 62 8.91 2.92 -3.73
CA LYS A 62 10.23 2.30 -3.77
C LYS A 62 10.61 1.77 -2.40
N ALA A 63 11.45 0.73 -2.39
CA ALA A 63 12.14 0.30 -1.19
C ALA A 63 12.90 1.49 -0.57
N PRO A 64 12.79 1.68 0.75
CA PRO A 64 13.57 2.69 1.45
C PRO A 64 15.05 2.31 1.40
N GLU A 65 15.93 3.31 1.36
CA GLU A 65 17.38 3.09 1.48
C GLU A 65 17.80 2.74 2.92
N GLY A 66 16.93 3.00 3.89
CA GLY A 66 17.07 2.62 5.28
C GLY A 66 16.02 3.30 6.16
N TRP A 67 16.22 3.23 7.48
CA TRP A 67 15.37 3.94 8.44
C TRP A 67 15.53 5.47 8.32
N PRO A 68 14.44 6.25 8.21
CA PRO A 68 14.53 7.70 8.16
C PRO A 68 15.16 8.28 9.43
N ALA A 69 16.11 9.20 9.26
CA ALA A 69 16.88 9.78 10.37
C ALA A 69 16.05 10.68 11.31
N ASP A 70 14.88 11.14 10.85
CA ASP A 70 13.94 11.99 11.59
C ASP A 70 12.87 11.20 12.34
N VAL A 71 12.92 9.86 12.30
CA VAL A 71 11.95 9.00 12.98
C VAL A 71 12.63 8.30 14.15
N GLU A 72 12.09 8.51 15.35
CA GLU A 72 12.58 7.83 16.54
C GLU A 72 12.35 6.31 16.45
N PRO A 73 13.32 5.46 16.85
CA PRO A 73 13.18 4.01 16.79
C PRO A 73 12.00 3.46 17.58
N ASN A 74 11.65 4.11 18.71
CA ASN A 74 10.52 3.70 19.55
C ASN A 74 9.39 4.74 19.53
N PRO A 75 8.34 4.54 18.71
CA PRO A 75 7.20 5.45 18.68
C PRO A 75 6.27 5.33 19.91
N VAL A 76 6.43 4.29 20.75
CA VAL A 76 5.57 4.06 21.92
C VAL A 76 6.44 3.99 23.19
N PRO A 77 6.60 5.12 23.91
CA PRO A 77 7.38 5.16 25.14
C PRO A 77 6.93 4.10 26.15
N GLY A 78 7.88 3.30 26.65
CA GLY A 78 7.64 2.28 27.68
C GLY A 78 7.09 0.95 27.16
N LEU A 79 6.91 0.77 25.85
CA LEU A 79 6.56 -0.52 25.28
C LEU A 79 7.80 -1.43 25.19
N ASP A 80 7.77 -2.52 25.93
CA ASP A 80 8.75 -3.63 25.83
C ASP A 80 8.14 -4.73 24.96
N ALA A 81 8.51 -4.75 23.68
CA ALA A 81 7.99 -5.70 22.70
C ALA A 81 8.93 -5.82 21.50
N TYR A 82 8.90 -7.00 20.86
CA TYR A 82 9.48 -7.17 19.53
C TYR A 82 8.80 -6.24 18.52
N ARG A 83 9.61 -5.64 17.65
CA ARG A 83 9.21 -4.61 16.69
C ARG A 83 9.48 -5.07 15.26
N ILE A 84 8.44 -5.05 14.44
CA ILE A 84 8.56 -5.16 12.98
C ILE A 84 8.32 -3.78 12.38
N VAL A 85 9.27 -3.31 11.59
CA VAL A 85 9.21 -2.00 10.95
C VAL A 85 8.92 -2.15 9.46
N LEU A 86 7.87 -1.48 9.01
CA LEU A 86 7.46 -1.39 7.62
C LEU A 86 7.52 0.07 7.16
N VAL A 87 8.35 0.37 6.17
CA VAL A 87 8.42 1.69 5.53
C VAL A 87 8.04 1.51 4.07
N ASN A 88 7.01 2.24 3.62
CA ASN A 88 6.49 2.17 2.25
C ASN A 88 6.12 0.74 1.78
N GLY A 89 5.69 -0.12 2.71
CA GLY A 89 5.34 -1.53 2.42
C GLY A 89 6.53 -2.49 2.41
N HIS A 90 7.74 -2.03 2.69
CA HIS A 90 8.95 -2.86 2.79
C HIS A 90 9.39 -3.02 4.24
N VAL A 91 9.83 -4.23 4.61
CA VAL A 91 10.48 -4.47 5.91
C VAL A 91 11.84 -3.77 5.92
N VAL A 92 12.15 -3.07 7.00
CA VAL A 92 13.45 -2.42 7.25
C VAL A 92 14.16 -3.19 8.38
N PRO A 93 14.97 -4.21 8.05
CA PRO A 93 15.48 -5.16 9.05
C PRO A 93 16.29 -4.51 10.17
N GLU A 94 17.09 -3.50 9.85
CA GLU A 94 17.94 -2.77 10.80
C GLU A 94 17.14 -1.95 11.83
N ALA A 95 15.87 -1.66 11.54
CA ALA A 95 14.96 -0.97 12.45
C ALA A 95 14.07 -1.94 13.24
N CYS A 96 14.06 -3.22 12.89
CA CYS A 96 13.32 -4.25 13.62
C CYS A 96 14.05 -4.65 14.91
N ASP A 97 13.28 -5.06 15.91
CA ASP A 97 13.75 -5.76 17.10
C ASP A 97 13.06 -7.12 17.14
N LEU A 98 13.79 -8.18 16.81
CA LEU A 98 13.24 -9.52 16.62
C LEU A 98 13.71 -10.43 17.76
N PRO A 99 12.92 -11.44 18.14
CA PRO A 99 13.36 -12.43 19.11
C PRO A 99 14.69 -13.05 18.68
N VAL A 100 15.69 -12.96 19.56
CA VAL A 100 16.93 -13.73 19.43
C VAL A 100 16.66 -15.17 19.82
N ALA A 101 17.09 -16.11 18.97
CA ALA A 101 16.97 -17.55 19.21
C ALA A 101 18.01 -18.05 20.23
#